data_AF-A0A2V8DYM2-F1
#
_entry.id   AF-A0A2V8DYM2-F1
#
_cell.length_a   1.000
_cell.length_b   1.000
_cell.length_c   1.000
_cell.angle_alpha   90.00
_cell.angle_beta   90.00
_cell.angle_gamma   90.00
#
_symmetry.space_group_name_H-M   'P 1'
#
loop_
_entity.id
_entity.type
_entity.pdbx_description
1 polymer ?
#
loop_
_entity_poly.entity_id
_entity_poly.type
_entity_poly.pdbx_seq_one_letter_code
_entity_poly.pdbx_strand_id
1 'polypeptide(L)'
;DGALLDSRDVGNDGLAETVDNCAAAAVDDCTKLKNALQTDPVATGPSDSRFINKAYLGDIDGRVWRFDIGLDASNVPIFTTTNATKLYDDTTQHQPIFASMATVNVGTQQYIFFGTGSDLLPSSGVSQSYKLMGVLDNGATGTVTFNPILLKVDNSGSDEKVSAFPAVAGDIVFFTTTTTTPATPCTPPIAKLYALTFIGGAAYDTNADGKFDSKDSTLVTSIAGVRATAPFIVDQHLVFAAGGKVQMFGDQTAYNNGVGQAGVRILSWREVR
;
A
#
# COMPACT_ATOMS: atom_id res chain seq x y z
N ASP A 1 -22.94 -17.24 -14.61
CA ASP A 1 -23.49 -16.26 -13.67
C ASP A 1 -23.00 -16.58 -12.26
N GLY A 2 -22.39 -15.62 -11.57
CA GLY A 2 -21.96 -15.78 -10.18
C GLY A 2 -23.11 -15.45 -9.24
N ALA A 3 -23.33 -16.26 -8.20
CA ALA A 3 -24.27 -15.93 -7.15
C ALA A 3 -23.62 -14.95 -6.16
N LEU A 4 -24.28 -13.84 -5.88
CA LEU A 4 -23.91 -12.95 -4.78
C LEU A 4 -24.29 -13.64 -3.46
N LEU A 5 -23.30 -13.87 -2.60
CA LEU A 5 -23.49 -14.59 -1.33
C LEU A 5 -23.79 -13.64 -0.16
N ASP A 6 -23.11 -12.49 -0.10
CA ASP A 6 -23.32 -11.46 0.91
C ASP A 6 -22.79 -10.09 0.42
N SER A 7 -23.24 -8.98 1.01
CA SER A 7 -22.79 -7.62 0.68
C SER A 7 -22.84 -6.70 1.90
N ARG A 8 -21.89 -5.76 2.00
CA ARG A 8 -21.82 -4.74 3.06
C ARG A 8 -21.51 -3.37 2.48
N ASP A 9 -22.12 -2.37 3.09
CA ASP A 9 -21.85 -0.95 2.83
C ASP A 9 -20.90 -0.39 3.92
N VAL A 10 -19.98 0.49 3.52
CA VAL A 10 -19.08 1.22 4.43
C VAL A 10 -19.59 2.62 4.78
N GLY A 11 -20.78 2.97 4.28
CA GLY A 11 -21.55 4.12 4.70
C GLY A 11 -21.29 5.38 3.86
N ASN A 12 -22.30 6.25 3.85
CA ASN A 12 -22.25 7.61 3.33
C ASN A 12 -21.59 8.52 4.37
N ASP A 13 -20.66 9.35 3.94
CA ASP A 13 -19.97 10.31 4.82
C ASP A 13 -20.39 11.76 4.54
N GLY A 14 -21.25 11.97 3.53
CA GLY A 14 -21.81 13.25 3.16
C GLY A 14 -20.85 14.13 2.37
N LEU A 15 -19.69 13.61 1.96
CA LEU A 15 -18.68 14.34 1.22
C LEU A 15 -18.68 13.89 -0.25
N ALA A 16 -18.78 14.86 -1.16
CA ALA A 16 -18.61 14.67 -2.59
C ALA A 16 -19.44 13.54 -3.25
N GLU A 17 -20.61 13.21 -2.68
CA GLU A 17 -21.47 12.07 -3.05
C GLU A 17 -21.96 12.03 -4.51
N THR A 18 -21.75 13.12 -5.26
CA THR A 18 -22.16 13.29 -6.66
C THR A 18 -20.99 13.59 -7.60
N VAL A 19 -19.74 13.44 -7.15
CA VAL A 19 -18.54 13.80 -7.93
C VAL A 19 -17.78 12.54 -8.35
N ASP A 20 -17.89 12.16 -9.62
CA ASP A 20 -17.33 10.90 -10.14
C ASP A 20 -15.92 11.05 -10.78
N ASN A 21 -15.37 12.27 -10.87
CA ASN A 21 -14.07 12.51 -11.51
C ASN A 21 -13.32 13.71 -10.87
N CYS A 22 -12.02 13.55 -10.63
CA CYS A 22 -11.14 14.59 -10.08
C CYS A 22 -11.14 15.87 -10.92
N ALA A 23 -11.29 15.76 -12.25
CA ALA A 23 -11.30 16.91 -13.17
C ALA A 23 -12.66 17.64 -13.24
N ALA A 24 -13.73 17.02 -12.72
CA ALA A 24 -15.07 17.60 -12.67
C ALA A 24 -15.35 18.32 -11.34
N ALA A 25 -14.48 18.14 -10.34
CA ALA A 25 -14.51 18.93 -9.12
C ALA A 25 -14.13 20.38 -9.46
N ALA A 26 -14.78 21.37 -8.82
CA ALA A 26 -14.52 22.80 -9.06
C ALA A 26 -13.08 23.25 -8.74
N VAL A 27 -12.28 22.36 -8.16
CA VAL A 27 -10.84 22.42 -7.92
C VAL A 27 -10.32 21.03 -8.24
N ASP A 28 -9.21 20.89 -8.99
CA ASP A 28 -8.54 19.61 -9.23
C ASP A 28 -8.13 18.99 -7.88
N ASP A 29 -9.02 18.21 -7.28
CA ASP A 29 -8.89 17.79 -5.89
C ASP A 29 -9.53 16.40 -5.74
N CYS A 30 -8.69 15.38 -5.88
CA CYS A 30 -9.12 13.99 -5.77
C CYS A 30 -9.57 13.61 -4.34
N THR A 31 -9.42 14.48 -3.34
CA THR A 31 -10.02 14.30 -2.00
C THR A 31 -11.53 14.58 -1.99
N LYS A 32 -12.08 15.07 -3.12
CA LYS A 32 -13.50 15.41 -3.29
C LYS A 32 -14.16 14.52 -4.33
N LEU A 33 -13.79 13.25 -4.37
CA LEU A 33 -14.47 12.23 -5.14
C LEU A 33 -15.53 11.54 -4.28
N LYS A 34 -16.60 11.06 -4.91
CA LYS A 34 -17.59 10.22 -4.26
C LYS A 34 -16.93 8.96 -3.70
N ASN A 35 -17.05 8.75 -2.39
CA ASN A 35 -16.36 7.65 -1.73
C ASN A 35 -16.68 6.28 -2.34
N ALA A 36 -15.65 5.45 -2.43
CA ALA A 36 -15.72 4.07 -2.88
C ALA A 36 -14.58 3.27 -2.27
N LEU A 37 -14.86 2.00 -1.95
CA LEU A 37 -13.81 1.02 -1.72
C LEU A 37 -13.02 0.84 -3.02
N GLN A 38 -11.74 1.19 -2.98
CA GLN A 38 -10.94 1.37 -4.20
C GLN A 38 -9.79 0.38 -4.32
N THR A 39 -9.19 -0.01 -3.19
CA THR A 39 -8.03 -0.92 -3.23
C THR A 39 -8.45 -2.34 -3.53
N ASP A 40 -7.56 -3.12 -4.14
CA ASP A 40 -7.71 -4.58 -4.19
C ASP A 40 -7.79 -5.15 -2.75
N PRO A 41 -8.76 -6.04 -2.46
CA PRO A 41 -8.93 -6.60 -1.13
C PRO A 41 -7.76 -7.49 -0.74
N VAL A 42 -7.31 -7.34 0.52
CA VAL A 42 -6.31 -8.23 1.12
C VAL A 42 -6.98 -9.11 2.15
N ALA A 43 -6.99 -10.41 1.88
CA ALA A 43 -7.57 -11.42 2.76
C ALA A 43 -6.50 -12.04 3.67
N THR A 44 -6.85 -12.23 4.95
CA THR A 44 -6.01 -12.91 5.94
C THR A 44 -6.83 -13.94 6.74
N GLY A 45 -6.12 -14.85 7.39
CA GLY A 45 -6.65 -15.92 8.22
C GLY A 45 -5.82 -16.09 9.50
N PRO A 46 -6.28 -16.92 10.44
CA PRO A 46 -5.45 -17.34 11.57
C PRO A 46 -4.14 -17.99 11.10
N SER A 47 -3.09 -17.92 11.93
CA SER A 47 -1.89 -18.72 11.72
C SER A 47 -2.27 -20.20 11.57
N ASP A 48 -1.62 -20.89 10.63
CA ASP A 48 -1.81 -22.32 10.37
C ASP A 48 -3.21 -22.74 9.89
N SER A 49 -3.99 -21.79 9.37
CA SER A 49 -5.29 -22.04 8.75
C SER A 49 -5.29 -21.64 7.29
N ARG A 50 -5.91 -22.48 6.44
CA ARG A 50 -6.22 -22.12 5.04
C ARG A 50 -7.47 -21.24 4.91
N PHE A 51 -8.20 -21.05 6.00
CA PHE A 51 -9.44 -20.29 6.00
C PHE A 51 -9.16 -18.81 6.20
N ILE A 52 -9.71 -18.01 5.28
CA ILE A 52 -9.78 -16.56 5.40
C ILE A 52 -10.85 -16.22 6.43
N ASN A 53 -10.54 -15.34 7.37
CA ASN A 53 -11.50 -14.83 8.35
C ASN A 53 -11.59 -13.31 8.38
N LYS A 54 -10.74 -12.62 7.60
CA LYS A 54 -10.72 -11.16 7.52
C LYS A 54 -10.35 -10.72 6.12
N ALA A 55 -10.91 -9.61 5.68
CA ALA A 55 -10.48 -8.87 4.49
C ALA A 55 -10.29 -7.39 4.82
N TYR A 56 -9.28 -6.76 4.22
CA TYR A 56 -8.99 -5.35 4.36
C TYR A 56 -9.10 -4.63 3.03
N LEU A 57 -9.71 -3.45 3.04
CA LEU A 57 -9.84 -2.57 1.89
C LEU A 57 -9.66 -1.12 2.32
N GLY A 58 -9.01 -0.34 1.47
CA GLY A 58 -8.91 1.10 1.57
C GLY A 58 -9.97 1.76 0.69
N ASP A 59 -10.40 2.94 1.10
CA ASP A 59 -11.29 3.80 0.33
C ASP A 59 -10.61 5.09 -0.12
N ILE A 60 -11.32 5.87 -0.92
CA ILE A 60 -10.80 7.12 -1.47
C ILE A 60 -10.87 8.31 -0.49
N ASP A 61 -11.53 8.14 0.66
CA ASP A 61 -11.53 9.12 1.75
C ASP A 61 -10.38 8.90 2.74
N GLY A 62 -9.50 7.93 2.49
CA GLY A 62 -8.35 7.65 3.35
C GLY A 62 -8.68 6.78 4.56
N ARG A 63 -9.71 5.94 4.46
CA ARG A 63 -10.09 4.99 5.51
C ARG A 63 -9.66 3.58 5.14
N VAL A 64 -9.32 2.79 6.16
CA VAL A 64 -9.11 1.34 6.01
C VAL A 64 -10.20 0.61 6.76
N TRP A 65 -10.84 -0.30 6.06
CA TRP A 65 -11.94 -1.12 6.53
C TRP A 65 -11.50 -2.57 6.69
N ARG A 66 -11.94 -3.20 7.77
CA ARG A 66 -11.85 -4.65 8.00
C ARG A 66 -13.24 -5.26 7.93
N PHE A 67 -13.35 -6.33 7.16
CA PHE A 67 -14.53 -7.17 7.08
C PHE A 67 -14.22 -8.50 7.72
N ASP A 68 -15.01 -8.88 8.74
CA ASP A 68 -14.87 -10.18 9.40
C ASP A 68 -15.72 -11.20 8.63
N ILE A 69 -15.07 -12.28 8.20
CA ILE A 69 -15.64 -13.30 7.30
C ILE A 69 -15.72 -14.63 8.04
N GLY A 70 -16.80 -15.36 7.83
CA GLY A 70 -17.01 -16.68 8.39
C GLY A 70 -18.00 -17.48 7.57
N LEU A 71 -18.55 -18.53 8.18
CA LEU A 71 -19.57 -19.38 7.59
C LEU A 71 -20.85 -19.31 8.43
N ASP A 72 -22.00 -19.35 7.76
CA ASP A 72 -23.29 -19.55 8.41
C ASP A 72 -23.50 -21.02 8.82
N ALA A 73 -24.67 -21.33 9.40
CA ALA A 73 -25.02 -22.69 9.82
C ALA A 73 -25.12 -23.71 8.65
N SER A 74 -25.20 -23.24 7.40
CA SER A 74 -25.26 -24.04 6.18
C SER A 74 -23.91 -24.11 5.45
N ASN A 75 -22.84 -23.59 6.05
CA ASN A 75 -21.50 -23.47 5.45
C ASN A 75 -21.42 -22.52 4.25
N VAL A 76 -22.27 -21.49 4.21
CA VAL A 76 -22.20 -20.41 3.21
C VAL A 76 -21.34 -19.27 3.76
N PRO A 77 -20.39 -18.73 2.98
CA PRO A 77 -19.62 -17.54 3.37
C PRO A 77 -20.52 -16.35 3.69
N ILE A 78 -20.29 -15.72 4.84
CA ILE A 78 -20.99 -14.52 5.32
C ILE A 78 -20.03 -13.54 5.99
N PHE A 79 -20.44 -12.28 6.07
CA PHE A 79 -19.85 -11.33 7.02
C PHE A 79 -20.40 -11.58 8.43
N THR A 80 -19.52 -11.86 9.38
CA THR A 80 -19.88 -12.26 10.75
C THR A 80 -20.23 -11.07 11.63
N THR A 81 -19.89 -9.85 11.20
CA THR A 81 -20.23 -8.60 11.87
C THR A 81 -21.25 -7.82 11.05
N THR A 82 -22.16 -7.12 11.76
CA THR A 82 -23.20 -6.30 11.11
C THR A 82 -22.61 -5.14 10.31
N ASN A 83 -21.55 -4.53 10.84
CA ASN A 83 -20.86 -3.40 10.23
C ASN A 83 -19.39 -3.75 10.02
N ALA A 84 -18.81 -3.30 8.92
CA ALA A 84 -17.37 -3.33 8.73
C ALA A 84 -16.67 -2.52 9.83
N THR A 85 -15.51 -3.00 10.29
CA THR A 85 -14.72 -2.29 11.29
C THR A 85 -13.83 -1.27 10.59
N LYS A 86 -13.99 0.02 10.91
CA LYS A 86 -13.08 1.07 10.46
C LYS A 86 -11.79 1.01 11.26
N LEU A 87 -10.74 0.45 10.67
CA LEU A 87 -9.42 0.32 11.30
C LEU A 87 -8.66 1.63 11.33
N TYR A 88 -8.78 2.43 10.28
CA TYR A 88 -8.07 3.69 10.12
C TYR A 88 -8.98 4.72 9.44
N ASP A 89 -8.78 5.99 9.77
CA ASP A 89 -9.50 7.13 9.22
C ASP A 89 -8.59 8.36 9.20
N ASP A 90 -8.19 8.83 8.01
CA ASP A 90 -7.51 10.12 7.86
C ASP A 90 -8.53 11.25 7.93
N THR A 91 -8.93 11.60 9.15
CA THR A 91 -9.92 12.65 9.43
C THR A 91 -9.44 14.07 9.10
N THR A 92 -8.20 14.23 8.63
CA THR A 92 -7.59 15.55 8.41
C THR A 92 -7.36 15.86 6.95
N GLN A 93 -6.79 14.92 6.19
CA GLN A 93 -6.39 15.15 4.81
C GLN A 93 -7.15 14.28 3.81
N HIS A 94 -7.96 13.33 4.28
CA HIS A 94 -8.80 12.47 3.46
C HIS A 94 -8.08 11.91 2.23
N GLN A 95 -6.86 11.41 2.46
CA GLN A 95 -5.97 11.03 1.37
C GLN A 95 -6.38 9.69 0.79
N PRO A 96 -6.71 9.60 -0.51
CA PRO A 96 -7.24 8.38 -1.10
C PRO A 96 -6.23 7.23 -1.02
N ILE A 97 -6.70 6.01 -0.83
CA ILE A 97 -5.86 4.81 -0.83
C ILE A 97 -6.15 4.03 -2.12
N PHE A 98 -5.20 4.08 -3.06
CA PHE A 98 -5.35 3.41 -4.36
C PHE A 98 -4.64 2.07 -4.43
N ALA A 99 -3.41 2.02 -3.90
CA ALA A 99 -2.63 0.80 -3.91
C ALA A 99 -3.23 -0.26 -2.98
N SER A 100 -3.11 -1.53 -3.37
CA SER A 100 -3.39 -2.64 -2.45
C SER A 100 -2.47 -2.57 -1.22
N MET A 101 -2.78 -3.38 -0.21
CA MET A 101 -2.09 -3.39 1.07
C MET A 101 -1.15 -4.60 1.17
N ALA A 102 -0.20 -4.53 2.11
CA ALA A 102 0.50 -5.71 2.59
C ALA A 102 0.07 -6.02 4.01
N THR A 103 0.01 -7.30 4.35
CA THR A 103 -0.39 -7.75 5.67
C THR A 103 0.55 -8.83 6.16
N VAL A 104 0.89 -8.82 7.44
CA VAL A 104 1.72 -9.85 8.07
C VAL A 104 1.22 -10.15 9.47
N ASN A 105 1.23 -11.44 9.82
CA ASN A 105 0.94 -11.91 11.17
C ASN A 105 2.24 -12.14 11.93
N VAL A 106 2.38 -11.51 13.09
CA VAL A 106 3.49 -11.72 14.03
C VAL A 106 2.89 -12.21 15.35
N GLY A 107 2.89 -13.53 15.54
CA GLY A 107 2.14 -14.15 16.64
C GLY A 107 0.65 -13.86 16.49
N THR A 108 0.06 -13.16 17.47
CA THR A 108 -1.35 -12.74 17.45
C THR A 108 -1.59 -11.37 16.84
N GLN A 109 -0.52 -10.65 16.48
CA GLN A 109 -0.58 -9.29 15.96
C GLN A 109 -0.70 -9.31 14.43
N GLN A 110 -1.70 -8.63 13.90
CA GLN A 110 -1.90 -8.49 12.46
C GLN A 110 -1.55 -7.07 12.05
N TYR A 111 -0.44 -6.91 11.34
CA TYR A 111 -0.02 -5.63 10.78
C TYR A 111 -0.58 -5.47 9.37
N ILE A 112 -0.95 -4.25 9.04
CA ILE A 112 -1.45 -3.80 7.74
C ILE A 112 -0.61 -2.60 7.32
N PHE A 113 -0.06 -2.67 6.11
CA PHE A 113 0.77 -1.63 5.53
C PHE A 113 0.17 -1.14 4.23
N PHE A 114 0.11 0.17 4.07
CA PHE A 114 -0.47 0.81 2.90
C PHE A 114 0.15 2.18 2.68
N GLY A 115 0.00 2.71 1.47
CA GLY A 115 0.40 4.05 1.13
C GLY A 115 -0.80 4.86 0.71
N THR A 116 -0.81 6.15 1.03
CA THR A 116 -1.84 7.07 0.53
C THR A 116 -1.42 7.70 -0.80
N GLY A 117 -2.39 8.06 -1.61
CA GLY A 117 -2.21 8.59 -2.96
C GLY A 117 -1.75 7.56 -3.99
N SER A 118 -1.42 8.09 -5.16
CA SER A 118 -0.73 7.36 -6.21
C SER A 118 0.00 8.35 -7.12
N ASP A 119 1.22 8.02 -7.53
CA ASP A 119 1.97 8.76 -8.55
C ASP A 119 1.36 8.67 -9.97
N LEU A 120 0.29 7.89 -10.15
CA LEU A 120 -0.57 7.92 -11.34
C LEU A 120 -1.58 9.07 -11.29
N LEU A 121 -1.80 9.67 -10.12
CA LEU A 121 -2.63 10.86 -10.03
C LEU A 121 -1.87 12.07 -10.57
N PRO A 122 -2.53 12.91 -11.39
CA PRO A 122 -1.94 14.18 -11.78
C PRO A 122 -1.55 14.97 -10.54
N SER A 123 -0.49 15.77 -10.64
CA SER A 123 -0.26 16.78 -9.61
C SER A 123 -1.34 17.83 -9.75
N SER A 124 -2.20 17.93 -8.74
CA SER A 124 -3.40 18.75 -8.81
C SER A 124 -3.17 20.17 -8.28
N GLY A 125 -1.91 20.52 -7.97
CA GLY A 125 -1.54 21.80 -7.37
C GLY A 125 -2.09 22.02 -5.95
N VAL A 126 -2.78 21.04 -5.39
CA VAL A 126 -3.26 21.09 -4.00
C VAL A 126 -2.10 20.82 -3.07
N SER A 127 -1.98 21.65 -2.03
CA SER A 127 -0.85 21.58 -1.11
C SER A 127 -1.02 20.44 -0.09
N GLN A 128 -0.59 19.23 -0.45
CA GLN A 128 -0.82 18.01 0.34
C GLN A 128 0.42 17.12 0.42
N SER A 129 0.51 16.29 1.46
CA SER A 129 1.62 15.36 1.65
C SER A 129 1.09 13.96 1.87
N TYR A 130 1.43 13.02 0.98
CA TYR A 130 1.05 11.63 1.14
C TYR A 130 1.86 10.93 2.23
N LYS A 131 1.44 9.72 2.61
CA LYS A 131 1.97 9.00 3.76
C LYS A 131 2.25 7.55 3.42
N LEU A 132 3.30 7.01 4.04
CA LEU A 132 3.48 5.57 4.20
C LEU A 132 2.86 5.20 5.55
N MET A 133 2.09 4.12 5.61
CA MET A 133 1.29 3.79 6.79
C MET A 133 1.55 2.36 7.26
N GLY A 134 1.68 2.23 8.58
CA GLY A 134 1.62 0.97 9.31
C GLY A 134 0.52 1.03 10.36
N VAL A 135 -0.37 0.04 10.36
CA VAL A 135 -1.48 -0.07 11.31
C VAL A 135 -1.52 -1.49 11.86
N LEU A 136 -1.64 -1.61 13.18
CA LEU A 136 -1.86 -2.87 13.87
C LEU A 136 -3.37 -3.07 14.10
N ASP A 137 -3.94 -4.14 13.55
CA ASP A 137 -5.30 -4.58 13.87
C ASP A 137 -5.31 -5.23 15.26
N ASN A 138 -5.88 -4.49 16.21
CA ASN A 138 -6.03 -4.89 17.61
C ASN A 138 -7.44 -5.45 17.92
N GLY A 139 -8.25 -5.73 16.89
CA GLY A 139 -9.64 -6.17 17.03
C GLY A 139 -10.68 -5.04 17.01
N ALA A 140 -10.27 -3.79 17.20
CA ALA A 140 -11.12 -2.59 17.19
C ALA A 140 -10.61 -1.57 16.14
N THR A 141 -10.64 -0.27 16.44
CA THR A 141 -9.90 0.72 15.65
C THR A 141 -8.40 0.42 15.77
N GLY A 142 -7.74 0.25 14.64
CA GLY A 142 -6.33 -0.13 14.59
C GLY A 142 -5.41 0.91 15.23
N THR A 143 -4.25 0.46 15.68
CA THR A 143 -3.21 1.33 16.23
C THR A 143 -2.23 1.70 15.12
N VAL A 144 -2.06 2.99 14.82
CA VAL A 144 -1.01 3.45 13.89
C VAL A 144 0.35 3.17 14.51
N THR A 145 1.19 2.40 13.81
CA THR A 145 2.54 2.04 14.25
C THR A 145 3.59 2.96 13.64
N PHE A 146 3.35 3.46 12.43
CA PHE A 146 4.15 4.51 11.80
C PHE A 146 3.35 5.26 10.73
N ASN A 147 3.77 6.49 10.44
CA ASN A 147 3.18 7.35 9.42
C ASN A 147 4.16 8.36 8.77
N PRO A 148 5.32 7.94 8.20
CA PRO A 148 6.22 8.84 7.49
C PRO A 148 5.48 9.69 6.45
N ILE A 149 5.70 11.00 6.54
CA ILE A 149 5.12 11.99 5.63
C ILE A 149 6.07 12.15 4.44
N LEU A 150 5.55 11.95 3.24
CA LEU A 150 6.28 12.11 1.99
C LEU A 150 6.44 13.59 1.62
N LEU A 151 7.38 13.86 0.71
CA LEU A 151 7.63 15.21 0.23
C LEU A 151 6.33 15.84 -0.30
N LYS A 152 6.03 17.01 0.25
CA LYS A 152 4.78 17.74 0.05
C LYS A 152 4.65 18.28 -1.38
N VAL A 153 3.45 18.17 -1.95
CA VAL A 153 3.05 18.94 -3.14
C VAL A 153 2.92 20.42 -2.76
N ASP A 154 3.63 21.32 -3.44
CA ASP A 154 3.61 22.75 -3.10
C ASP A 154 3.54 23.69 -4.31
N ASN A 155 2.87 23.29 -5.40
CA ASN A 155 2.69 24.08 -6.65
C ASN A 155 3.96 24.49 -7.41
N SER A 156 5.09 24.63 -6.73
CA SER A 156 6.37 25.12 -7.27
C SER A 156 7.52 24.13 -7.12
N GLY A 157 7.36 23.10 -6.30
CA GLY A 157 8.37 22.13 -5.95
C GLY A 157 8.00 20.71 -6.33
N SER A 158 8.62 19.77 -5.64
CA SER A 158 8.55 18.35 -5.97
C SER A 158 7.39 17.66 -5.25
N ASP A 159 6.69 16.79 -5.96
CA ASP A 159 5.53 16.03 -5.51
C ASP A 159 5.90 14.56 -5.39
N GLU A 160 5.92 14.02 -4.16
CA GLU A 160 6.21 12.62 -3.90
C GLU A 160 4.95 11.84 -3.52
N LYS A 161 4.68 10.78 -4.30
CA LYS A 161 3.52 9.91 -4.10
C LYS A 161 3.93 8.45 -4.12
N VAL A 162 3.11 7.61 -3.51
CA VAL A 162 3.29 6.16 -3.51
C VAL A 162 3.14 5.61 -4.92
N SER A 163 4.07 4.75 -5.34
CA SER A 163 4.07 4.20 -6.69
C SER A 163 3.29 2.90 -6.82
N ALA A 164 3.21 2.13 -5.73
CA ALA A 164 2.62 0.80 -5.74
C ALA A 164 2.38 0.27 -4.31
N PHE A 165 1.76 -0.90 -4.22
CA PHE A 165 1.54 -1.60 -2.95
C PHE A 165 2.85 -2.02 -2.29
N PRO A 166 2.92 -2.07 -0.95
CA PRO A 166 4.13 -2.44 -0.23
C PRO A 166 4.47 -3.94 -0.32
N ALA A 167 5.72 -4.27 -0.03
CA ALA A 167 6.18 -5.65 0.13
C ALA A 167 6.70 -5.88 1.56
N VAL A 168 6.55 -7.10 2.10
CA VAL A 168 7.00 -7.44 3.47
C VAL A 168 7.96 -8.62 3.42
N ALA A 169 9.16 -8.45 4.00
CA ALA A 169 10.17 -9.51 4.14
C ALA A 169 10.66 -9.53 5.60
N GLY A 170 10.54 -10.68 6.27
CA GLY A 170 10.92 -10.77 7.68
C GLY A 170 10.13 -9.77 8.53
N ASP A 171 10.85 -8.90 9.23
CA ASP A 171 10.34 -7.80 10.07
C ASP A 171 10.38 -6.42 9.37
N ILE A 172 10.58 -6.41 8.05
CA ILE A 172 10.74 -5.21 7.23
C ILE A 172 9.58 -5.08 6.24
N VAL A 173 9.07 -3.85 6.10
CA VAL A 173 8.16 -3.46 5.04
C VAL A 173 8.85 -2.47 4.09
N PHE A 174 8.69 -2.71 2.79
CA PHE A 174 9.23 -1.92 1.70
C PHE A 174 8.14 -1.14 1.00
N PHE A 175 8.39 0.14 0.77
CA PHE A 175 7.54 1.00 -0.04
C PHE A 175 8.34 1.60 -1.17
N THR A 176 7.68 1.80 -2.31
CA THR A 176 8.25 2.61 -3.39
C THR A 176 7.40 3.85 -3.61
N THR A 177 8.10 4.95 -3.84
CA THR A 177 7.49 6.24 -4.17
C THR A 177 8.17 6.82 -5.39
N THR A 178 7.48 7.74 -6.06
CA THR A 178 8.05 8.53 -7.14
C THR A 178 7.86 10.00 -6.83
N THR A 179 8.97 10.73 -6.92
CA THR A 179 9.00 12.19 -6.86
C THR A 179 8.96 12.73 -8.29
N THR A 180 8.00 13.62 -8.56
CA THR A 180 7.89 14.39 -9.81
C THR A 180 8.10 15.87 -9.52
N THR A 181 8.43 16.67 -10.53
CA THR A 181 8.56 18.14 -10.37
C THR A 181 7.61 18.84 -11.35
N PRO A 182 6.33 19.01 -10.98
CA PRO A 182 5.30 19.55 -11.88
C PRO A 182 5.64 20.94 -12.42
N ALA A 183 6.32 21.77 -11.62
CA ALA A 183 6.73 23.12 -11.99
C ALA A 183 7.78 23.17 -13.13
N THR A 184 8.51 22.07 -13.36
CA THR A 184 9.51 21.97 -14.43
C THR A 184 9.16 20.80 -15.34
N PRO A 185 8.27 21.02 -16.33
CA PRO A 185 7.87 19.99 -17.28
C PRO A 185 9.07 19.27 -17.90
N CYS A 186 8.92 17.97 -18.17
CA CYS A 186 9.97 17.11 -18.71
C CYS A 186 11.17 16.86 -17.77
N THR A 187 11.13 17.30 -16.52
CA THR A 187 12.10 16.84 -15.51
C THR A 187 11.85 15.35 -15.24
N PRO A 188 12.86 14.49 -15.44
CA PRO A 188 12.70 13.07 -15.17
C PRO A 188 12.36 12.81 -13.70
N PRO A 189 11.49 11.83 -13.40
CA PRO A 189 11.11 11.50 -12.03
C PRO A 189 12.28 10.88 -11.25
N ILE A 190 12.14 10.86 -9.91
CA ILE A 190 13.06 10.18 -9.00
C ILE A 190 12.28 9.07 -8.28
N ALA A 191 12.65 7.82 -8.52
CA ALA A 191 12.17 6.67 -7.78
C ALA A 191 12.86 6.59 -6.41
N LYS A 192 12.12 6.24 -5.36
CA LYS A 192 12.67 6.03 -4.02
C LYS A 192 12.22 4.71 -3.44
N LEU A 193 13.10 4.07 -2.67
CA LEU A 193 12.82 2.86 -1.91
C LEU A 193 12.92 3.17 -0.43
N TYR A 194 11.85 2.93 0.30
CA TYR A 194 11.81 2.98 1.75
C TYR A 194 11.79 1.56 2.32
N ALA A 195 12.47 1.37 3.44
CA ALA A 195 12.43 0.13 4.21
C ALA A 195 12.30 0.48 5.69
N LEU A 196 11.23 -0.02 6.30
CA LEU A 196 10.88 0.27 7.68
C LEU A 196 10.65 -1.00 8.47
N THR A 197 10.99 -0.99 9.75
CA THR A 197 10.47 -2.01 10.68
C THR A 197 8.97 -1.81 10.89
N PHE A 198 8.28 -2.80 11.45
CA PHE A 198 6.82 -2.71 11.68
C PHE A 198 6.41 -1.60 12.66
N ILE A 199 7.37 -1.04 13.40
CA ILE A 199 7.21 0.10 14.31
C ILE A 199 7.83 1.41 13.78
N GLY A 200 8.23 1.44 12.50
CA GLY A 200 8.64 2.67 11.81
C GLY A 200 10.11 3.06 11.90
N GLY A 201 10.96 2.23 12.52
CA GLY A 201 12.41 2.44 12.48
C GLY A 201 12.98 2.18 11.08
N ALA A 202 14.18 2.72 10.80
CA ALA A 202 14.95 2.31 9.63
C ALA A 202 15.13 0.80 9.60
N ALA A 203 15.32 0.17 8.44
CA ALA A 203 15.51 -1.29 8.35
C ALA A 203 16.97 -1.72 8.09
N TYR A 204 17.85 -0.77 7.81
CA TYR A 204 19.25 -1.00 7.50
C TYR A 204 20.14 -0.03 8.27
N ASP A 205 21.36 -0.46 8.56
CA ASP A 205 22.47 0.43 8.92
C ASP A 205 22.87 1.23 7.68
N THR A 206 22.28 2.41 7.54
CA THR A 206 22.43 3.27 6.36
C THR A 206 23.64 4.19 6.43
N ASN A 207 24.26 4.29 7.61
CA ASN A 207 25.45 5.11 7.84
C ASN A 207 26.74 4.27 7.99
N ALA A 208 26.62 2.95 7.99
CA ALA A 208 27.68 1.96 8.09
C ALA A 208 28.52 2.06 9.38
N ASP A 209 27.91 2.48 10.50
CA ASP A 209 28.59 2.56 11.80
C ASP A 209 28.51 1.26 12.62
N GLY A 210 27.88 0.22 12.07
CA GLY A 210 27.73 -1.09 12.68
C GLY A 210 26.68 -1.13 13.79
N LYS A 211 25.85 -0.09 13.89
CA LYS A 211 24.74 0.01 14.84
C LYS A 211 23.45 0.24 14.08
N PHE A 212 22.36 0.00 14.79
CA PHE A 212 21.02 0.29 14.33
C PHE A 212 20.42 1.30 15.28
N ASP A 213 20.42 2.57 14.89
CA ASP A 213 20.00 3.65 15.76
C ASP A 213 19.18 4.72 15.01
N SER A 214 18.80 5.79 15.72
CA SER A 214 17.96 6.85 15.15
C SER A 214 18.66 7.72 14.12
N LYS A 215 19.96 7.51 13.84
CA LYS A 215 20.68 8.15 12.74
C LYS A 215 20.50 7.40 11.43
N ASP A 216 19.95 6.19 11.48
CA ASP A 216 19.62 5.44 10.27
C ASP A 216 18.38 6.00 9.58
N SER A 217 18.41 5.97 8.26
CA SER A 217 17.36 6.46 7.39
C SER A 217 16.41 5.34 6.99
N THR A 218 15.10 5.62 7.02
CA THR A 218 14.07 4.75 6.42
C THR A 218 14.09 4.80 4.90
N LEU A 219 14.64 5.87 4.30
CA LEU A 219 14.91 5.94 2.86
C LEU A 219 16.22 5.20 2.56
N VAL A 220 16.13 4.11 1.80
CA VAL A 220 17.25 3.24 1.45
C VAL A 220 18.02 3.79 0.25
N THR A 221 17.31 4.17 -0.80
CA THR A 221 17.93 4.66 -2.03
C THR A 221 16.99 5.52 -2.86
N SER A 222 17.57 6.34 -3.73
CA SER A 222 16.89 7.14 -4.75
C SER A 222 17.53 6.90 -6.11
N ILE A 223 16.71 6.70 -7.14
CA ILE A 223 17.14 6.45 -8.52
C ILE A 223 16.53 7.53 -9.40
N ALA A 224 17.37 8.45 -9.88
CA ALA A 224 16.94 9.52 -10.78
C ALA A 224 16.67 9.00 -12.19
N GLY A 225 15.75 9.67 -12.91
CA GLY A 225 15.48 9.37 -14.31
C GLY A 225 14.38 8.34 -14.56
N VAL A 226 13.85 7.72 -13.50
CA VAL A 226 12.94 6.58 -13.61
C VAL A 226 11.78 6.69 -12.62
N ARG A 227 10.62 6.14 -13.00
CA ARG A 227 9.47 5.95 -12.12
C ARG A 227 9.61 4.63 -11.38
N ALA A 228 9.26 4.60 -10.11
CA ALA A 228 9.32 3.37 -9.34
C ALA A 228 8.19 2.39 -9.74
N THR A 229 8.45 1.09 -9.61
CA THR A 229 7.43 0.04 -9.72
C THR A 229 7.18 -0.57 -8.34
N ALA A 230 6.20 -1.48 -8.24
CA ALA A 230 6.00 -2.26 -7.02
C ALA A 230 7.29 -2.95 -6.59
N PRO A 231 7.70 -2.84 -5.31
CA PRO A 231 8.77 -3.66 -4.79
C PRO A 231 8.25 -5.11 -4.74
N PHE A 232 9.12 -6.05 -5.02
CA PHE A 232 8.85 -7.48 -4.85
C PHE A 232 10.10 -8.12 -4.28
N ILE A 233 9.90 -9.11 -3.41
CA ILE A 233 10.99 -9.84 -2.77
C ILE A 233 11.24 -11.08 -3.62
N VAL A 234 12.49 -11.27 -4.01
CA VAL A 234 12.96 -12.44 -4.72
C VAL A 234 13.98 -13.12 -3.84
N ASP A 235 13.90 -14.44 -3.70
CA ASP A 235 15.01 -15.21 -3.16
C ASP A 235 15.73 -16.05 -4.23
N GLN A 236 17.07 -15.94 -4.18
CA GLN A 236 18.21 -16.49 -4.95
C GLN A 236 18.17 -16.49 -6.50
N HIS A 237 17.43 -15.59 -7.15
CA HIS A 237 17.34 -15.55 -8.62
C HIS A 237 17.43 -14.14 -9.24
N LEU A 238 18.17 -13.99 -10.35
CA LEU A 238 18.47 -12.73 -11.04
C LEU A 238 17.21 -12.02 -11.55
N VAL A 239 16.67 -12.18 -12.75
CA VAL A 239 15.60 -11.27 -13.27
C VAL A 239 16.19 -10.01 -13.93
N PHE A 240 16.02 -9.89 -15.24
CA PHE A 240 16.28 -8.73 -16.07
C PHE A 240 15.22 -8.61 -17.17
N ALA A 241 14.91 -7.42 -17.65
CA ALA A 241 13.90 -7.19 -18.68
C ALA A 241 14.50 -6.63 -19.99
N ALA A 242 13.99 -7.06 -21.16
CA ALA A 242 14.34 -6.53 -22.48
C ALA A 242 13.17 -6.60 -23.48
N GLY A 243 12.92 -5.51 -24.22
CA GLY A 243 11.92 -5.45 -25.29
C GLY A 243 10.45 -5.58 -24.85
N GLY A 244 10.08 -5.09 -23.66
CA GLY A 244 8.72 -5.26 -23.11
C GLY A 244 8.49 -6.62 -22.44
N LYS A 245 9.55 -7.32 -22.02
CA LYS A 245 9.50 -8.62 -21.33
C LYS A 245 10.51 -8.69 -20.20
N VAL A 246 10.27 -9.56 -19.20
CA VAL A 246 11.11 -9.84 -18.01
C VAL A 246 11.67 -11.29 -18.08
N GLN A 247 12.90 -11.55 -17.61
CA GLN A 247 13.65 -12.83 -17.70
C GLN A 247 14.52 -13.11 -16.45
N MET A 248 14.40 -14.27 -15.80
CA MET A 248 14.97 -14.60 -14.48
C MET A 248 16.21 -15.52 -14.50
N PHE A 249 17.27 -15.26 -13.69
CA PHE A 249 18.50 -16.11 -13.63
C PHE A 249 19.05 -16.33 -12.22
N GLY A 250 18.69 -17.38 -11.52
CA GLY A 250 19.42 -17.82 -10.32
C GLY A 250 20.00 -19.19 -10.54
N ASP A 251 20.45 -19.82 -9.46
CA ASP A 251 20.72 -21.25 -9.52
C ASP A 251 19.37 -21.97 -9.67
N GLN A 252 19.14 -22.66 -10.81
CA GLN A 252 17.93 -23.48 -11.02
C GLN A 252 17.62 -24.44 -9.86
N THR A 253 18.60 -24.71 -9.00
CA THR A 253 18.53 -25.63 -7.88
C THR A 253 18.66 -24.98 -6.50
N ALA A 254 19.07 -23.71 -6.39
CA ALA A 254 19.19 -22.99 -5.13
C ALA A 254 18.32 -21.73 -5.16
N TYR A 255 17.00 -21.93 -5.04
CA TYR A 255 16.08 -20.95 -4.51
C TYR A 255 16.03 -21.17 -2.99
N ASN A 256 16.09 -20.11 -2.19
CA ASN A 256 15.60 -20.17 -0.82
C ASN A 256 16.28 -21.23 0.07
N ASN A 257 17.61 -21.22 0.16
CA ASN A 257 18.34 -22.06 1.12
C ASN A 257 18.20 -21.59 2.59
N GLY A 258 17.28 -20.66 2.85
CA GLY A 258 16.72 -20.39 4.17
C GLY A 258 15.43 -21.18 4.39
N VAL A 259 15.36 -21.92 5.50
CA VAL A 259 14.11 -22.50 6.00
C VAL A 259 13.20 -21.38 6.51
N GLY A 260 12.38 -20.81 5.62
CA GLY A 260 11.35 -19.83 5.97
C GLY A 260 10.75 -19.07 4.78
N GLN A 261 9.54 -19.46 4.37
CA GLN A 261 8.57 -18.75 3.50
C GLN A 261 9.11 -17.78 2.42
N ALA A 262 9.45 -18.30 1.23
CA ALA A 262 9.52 -17.48 0.01
C ALA A 262 8.13 -17.31 -0.62
N GLY A 263 7.52 -16.15 -0.41
CA GLY A 263 6.35 -15.71 -1.16
C GLY A 263 6.77 -14.94 -2.41
N VAL A 264 6.91 -15.62 -3.55
CA VAL A 264 7.07 -14.94 -4.85
C VAL A 264 5.75 -14.27 -5.22
N ARG A 265 5.70 -12.94 -5.31
CA ARG A 265 4.59 -12.19 -5.94
C ARG A 265 5.04 -11.71 -7.32
N ILE A 266 4.59 -12.38 -8.37
CA ILE A 266 4.77 -11.92 -9.76
C ILE A 266 3.67 -10.90 -10.06
N LEU A 267 4.04 -9.65 -10.34
CA LEU A 267 3.12 -8.63 -10.84
C LEU A 267 2.89 -8.81 -12.35
N SER A 268 1.62 -9.02 -12.70
CA SER A 268 1.11 -8.82 -14.06
C SER A 268 0.82 -7.33 -14.27
N TRP A 269 1.21 -6.76 -15.42
CA TRP A 269 0.64 -5.50 -15.88
C TRP A 269 0.25 -5.58 -17.35
N ARG A 270 -0.88 -4.95 -17.66
CA ARG A 270 -1.38 -4.68 -19.01
C ARG A 270 -1.24 -3.18 -19.25
N GLU A 271 -0.81 -2.81 -20.45
CA GLU A 271 -0.95 -1.43 -20.94
C GLU A 271 -2.44 -1.13 -21.13
N VAL A 272 -2.98 -0.18 -20.37
CA VAL A 272 -4.26 0.46 -20.70
C VAL A 272 -3.90 1.68 -21.53
N ARG A 273 -4.24 1.63 -22.82
CA ARG A 273 -4.22 2.81 -23.69
C ARG A 273 -5.44 3.67 -23.43
#